data_AF-A0A9D6ZZ89-F1
#
_entry.id   AF-A0A9D6ZZ89-F1
#
_cell.length_a   1.000
_cell.length_b   1.000
_cell.length_c   1.000
_cell.angle_alpha   90.00
_cell.angle_beta   90.00
_cell.angle_gamma   90.00
#
_symmetry.space_group_name_H-M   'P 1'
#
loop_
_entity.id
_entity.type
_entity.pdbx_description
1 polymer ?
#
loop_
_entity_poly.entity_id
_entity_poly.type
_entity_poly.pdbx_seq_one_letter_code
_entity_poly.pdbx_strand_id
1 'polypeptide(L)'
;MNTVTLTKTDFIKFNVSSTFKALAKKKAATHGMTLSELGRMLFGAFVTEVSHVNTVTPTFLAMAEEAKREHNEGKGILIQSNDELEAFLKTI
;
A
#
# COMPACT_ATOMS: atom_id res chain seq x y z
N MET A 1 -16.47 1.25 -39.93
CA MET A 1 -16.46 0.51 -38.66
C MET A 1 -15.42 1.20 -37.78
N ASN A 2 -15.85 2.10 -36.90
CA ASN A 2 -14.92 2.95 -36.13
C ASN A 2 -14.54 2.21 -34.84
N THR A 3 -13.34 1.64 -34.82
CA THR A 3 -12.68 1.17 -33.60
C THR A 3 -12.38 2.38 -32.71
N VAL A 4 -13.10 2.49 -31.60
CA VAL A 4 -12.74 3.43 -30.53
C VAL A 4 -11.71 2.73 -29.65
N THR A 5 -10.45 3.16 -29.76
CA THR A 5 -9.41 2.76 -28.83
C THR A 5 -9.66 3.46 -27.49
N LEU A 6 -10.29 2.78 -26.54
CA LEU A 6 -10.37 3.22 -25.16
C LEU A 6 -9.03 2.92 -24.48
N THR A 7 -8.10 3.87 -24.46
CA THR A 7 -6.93 3.81 -23.59
C THR A 7 -7.03 4.90 -22.53
N LYS A 8 -7.93 4.71 -21.56
CA LYS A 8 -7.88 5.39 -20.25
C LYS A 8 -7.25 4.44 -19.23
N THR A 9 -6.10 3.85 -19.55
CA THR A 9 -5.38 3.00 -18.60
C THR A 9 -4.17 3.77 -18.12
N ASP A 10 -4.31 4.38 -16.94
CA ASP A 10 -3.20 5.00 -16.25
C ASP A 10 -2.35 3.91 -15.56
N PHE A 11 -1.03 4.09 -15.60
CA PHE A 11 -0.10 3.19 -14.93
C PHE A 11 0.27 3.74 -13.56
N ILE A 12 -0.06 3.00 -12.51
CA ILE A 12 0.37 3.31 -11.15
C ILE A 12 1.68 2.56 -10.86
N LYS A 13 2.72 3.30 -10.49
CA LYS A 13 4.02 2.75 -10.09
C LYS A 13 4.18 2.90 -8.58
N PHE A 14 4.50 1.81 -7.90
CA PHE A 14 4.81 1.80 -6.47
C PHE A 14 6.28 1.48 -6.28
N ASN A 15 6.98 2.32 -5.52
CA ASN A 15 8.31 1.98 -5.02
C ASN A 15 8.13 1.10 -3.79
N VAL A 16 8.59 -0.15 -3.88
CA VAL A 16 8.53 -1.13 -2.79
C VAL A 16 9.88 -1.82 -2.66
N SER A 17 10.21 -2.27 -1.44
CA SER A 17 11.42 -3.06 -1.23
C SER A 17 11.37 -4.36 -2.05
N SER A 18 12.55 -4.85 -2.47
CA SER A 18 12.68 -6.10 -3.23
C SER A 18 12.11 -7.29 -2.46
N THR A 19 12.33 -7.33 -1.14
CA THR A 19 11.81 -8.36 -0.23
C THR A 19 10.28 -8.36 -0.20
N PHE A 20 9.65 -7.20 -0.01
CA PHE A 20 8.20 -7.10 0.00
C PHE A 20 7.60 -7.49 -1.36
N LYS A 21 8.21 -7.04 -2.46
CA LYS A 21 7.79 -7.42 -3.82
C LYS A 21 7.83 -8.93 -4.03
N ALA A 22 8.88 -9.60 -3.56
CA ALA A 22 9.02 -11.06 -3.65
C ALA A 22 7.93 -11.77 -2.82
N LEU A 23 7.68 -11.30 -1.60
CA LEU A 23 6.63 -11.85 -0.72
C LEU A 23 5.24 -11.69 -1.33
N ALA A 24 4.91 -10.48 -1.78
CA ALA A 24 3.64 -10.17 -2.43
C ALA A 24 3.45 -10.99 -3.71
N LYS A 25 4.52 -11.18 -4.51
CA LYS A 25 4.47 -12.03 -5.71
C LYS A 25 4.19 -13.49 -5.36
N LYS A 26 4.86 -14.03 -4.34
CA LYS A 26 4.63 -15.40 -3.86
C LYS A 26 3.17 -15.57 -3.41
N LYS A 27 2.65 -14.62 -2.64
CA LYS A 27 1.27 -14.64 -2.15
C LYS A 27 0.25 -14.50 -3.28
N ALA A 28 0.49 -13.62 -4.26
CA ALA A 28 -0.38 -13.49 -5.43
C ALA A 28 -0.44 -14.82 -6.21
N ALA A 29 0.71 -15.47 -6.41
CA ALA A 29 0.80 -16.74 -7.12
C ALA A 29 0.05 -17.88 -6.41
N THR A 30 0.02 -17.93 -5.07
CA THR A 30 -0.79 -18.94 -4.34
C THR A 30 -2.29 -18.82 -4.59
N HIS A 31 -2.74 -17.67 -5.10
CA HIS A 31 -4.13 -17.41 -5.45
C HIS A 31 -4.33 -17.28 -6.97
N GLY A 32 -3.36 -17.72 -7.79
CA GLY A 32 -3.45 -17.67 -9.25
C GLY A 32 -3.42 -16.26 -9.85
N MET A 33 -2.93 -15.27 -9.11
CA MET A 33 -2.92 -13.86 -9.51
C MET A 33 -1.50 -13.37 -9.82
N THR A 34 -1.40 -12.44 -10.76
CA THR A 34 -0.20 -11.62 -10.97
C THR A 34 -0.12 -10.50 -9.94
N LEU A 35 1.09 -9.93 -9.77
CA LEU A 35 1.30 -8.80 -8.86
C LEU A 35 0.46 -7.57 -9.25
N SER A 36 0.25 -7.34 -10.54
CA SER A 36 -0.57 -6.24 -11.05
C SER A 36 -2.06 -6.45 -10.79
N GLU A 37 -2.54 -7.70 -10.87
CA GLU A 37 -3.94 -8.02 -10.51
C GLU A 37 -4.19 -7.85 -9.02
N LEU A 38 -3.27 -8.31 -8.18
CA LEU A 38 -3.30 -8.06 -6.75
C LEU A 38 -3.34 -6.54 -6.46
N GLY A 39 -2.48 -5.76 -7.12
CA GLY A 39 -2.44 -4.30 -6.96
C GLY A 39 -3.76 -3.64 -7.36
N ARG A 40 -4.36 -4.02 -8.50
CA ARG A 40 -5.66 -3.52 -8.94
C ARG A 40 -6.80 -3.90 -7.99
N MET A 41 -6.77 -5.12 -7.46
CA MET A 41 -7.77 -5.60 -6.50
C MET A 41 -7.70 -4.81 -5.19
N LEU A 42 -6.50 -4.61 -4.63
CA LEU A 42 -6.32 -3.83 -3.40
C LEU A 42 -6.69 -2.36 -3.59
N PHE A 43 -6.26 -1.76 -4.71
CA PHE A 43 -6.61 -0.38 -5.04
C PHE A 43 -8.11 -0.22 -5.25
N GLY A 44 -8.74 -1.16 -5.96
CA GLY A 44 -10.18 -1.23 -6.13
C GLY A 44 -10.90 -1.33 -4.79
N ALA A 45 -10.54 -2.31 -3.95
CA ALA A 45 -11.14 -2.51 -2.63
C ALA A 45 -11.03 -1.28 -1.72
N PHE A 46 -9.92 -0.55 -1.79
CA PHE A 46 -9.74 0.71 -1.07
C PHE A 46 -10.63 1.82 -1.62
N VAL A 47 -10.64 2.05 -2.94
CA VAL A 47 -11.41 3.13 -3.59
C VAL A 47 -12.92 2.89 -3.51
N THR A 48 -13.36 1.64 -3.64
CA THR A 48 -14.78 1.30 -3.61
C THR A 48 -15.31 1.07 -2.20
N GLU A 49 -14.47 1.25 -1.17
CA GLU A 49 -14.77 0.88 0.22
C GLU A 49 -15.26 -0.57 0.38
N VAL A 50 -15.00 -1.43 -0.63
CA VAL A 50 -15.20 -2.89 -0.57
C VAL A 50 -13.97 -3.49 0.13
N SER A 51 -13.58 -2.88 1.23
CA SER A 51 -12.88 -3.59 2.29
C SER A 51 -13.95 -4.42 2.96
N HIS A 52 -13.67 -5.70 3.20
CA HIS A 52 -14.59 -6.60 3.90
C HIS A 52 -15.36 -5.85 4.99
N VAL A 53 -16.67 -5.74 4.79
CA VAL A 53 -17.60 -5.36 5.84
C VAL A 53 -17.29 -6.31 7.01
N ASN A 54 -16.83 -5.74 8.13
CA ASN A 54 -16.26 -6.40 9.32
C ASN A 54 -14.76 -6.74 9.15
N THR A 55 -13.78 -6.03 9.70
CA THR A 55 -13.74 -5.24 10.94
C THR A 55 -12.45 -4.42 10.83
N VAL A 56 -12.54 -3.11 10.56
CA VAL A 56 -11.42 -2.23 10.92
C VAL A 56 -11.46 -2.19 12.44
N THR A 57 -10.47 -2.80 13.10
CA THR A 57 -10.45 -2.83 14.56
C THR A 57 -10.34 -1.39 15.07
N PRO A 58 -11.00 -1.04 16.19
CA PRO A 58 -10.86 0.28 16.80
C PRO A 58 -9.39 0.68 17.01
N THR A 59 -8.52 -0.30 17.23
CA THR A 59 -7.07 -0.14 17.33
C THR A 59 -6.44 0.39 16.04
N PHE A 60 -6.83 -0.13 14.87
CA PHE A 60 -6.26 0.31 13.60
C PHE A 60 -6.70 1.75 13.25
N LEU A 61 -7.96 2.10 13.54
CA LEU A 61 -8.44 3.48 13.42
C LEU A 61 -7.70 4.41 14.38
N ALA A 62 -7.50 3.99 15.63
CA ALA A 62 -6.74 4.79 16.60
C ALA A 62 -5.29 5.00 16.16
N MET A 63 -4.63 3.99 15.60
CA MET A 63 -3.27 4.11 15.07
C MET A 63 -3.20 5.07 13.86
N ALA A 64 -4.19 5.02 12.97
CA ALA A 64 -4.23 5.90 11.81
C ALA A 64 -4.49 7.36 12.20
N GLU A 65 -5.42 7.60 13.13
CA GLU A 65 -5.69 8.95 13.66
C GLU A 65 -4.51 9.50 14.45
N GLU A 66 -3.81 8.65 15.22
CA GLU A 66 -2.62 9.05 15.96
C GLU A 66 -1.47 9.41 15.01
N ALA A 67 -1.21 8.61 13.98
CA ALA A 67 -0.20 8.92 12.96
C ALA A 67 -0.51 10.24 12.23
N LYS A 68 -1.79 10.52 11.97
CA LYS A 68 -2.25 11.78 11.38
C LYS A 68 -2.04 12.96 12.34
N ARG A 69 -2.31 12.77 13.64
CA ARG A 69 -2.08 13.77 14.69
C ARG A 69 -0.59 14.10 14.82
N GLU A 70 0.28 13.10 14.90
CA GLU A 70 1.72 13.27 14.98
C GLU A 70 2.30 13.97 13.75
N HIS A 71 1.79 13.67 12.55
CA HIS A 71 2.16 14.38 11.33
C HIS A 71 1.79 15.86 11.38
N ASN A 72 0.57 16.19 11.82
CA ASN A 72 0.10 17.58 11.95
C ASN A 72 0.85 18.36 13.04
N GLU A 73 1.28 17.68 14.10
CA GLU A 73 2.09 18.25 15.18
C GLU A 73 3.59 18.31 14.84
N GLY A 74 4.01 17.83 13.67
CA GLY A 74 5.41 17.80 13.25
C GLY A 74 6.29 16.85 14.07
N LYS A 75 5.68 15.86 14.75
CA LYS A 75 6.38 14.85 15.58
C LYS A 75 6.93 13.67 14.77
N GLY A 76 6.76 13.69 13.45
CA GLY A 76 7.34 12.68 12.57
C GLY A 76 8.87 12.70 12.61
N ILE A 77 9.48 11.52 12.63
CA ILE A 77 10.94 11.39 12.51
C ILE A 77 11.30 11.66 11.06
N LEU A 78 12.08 12.73 10.84
CA LEU A 78 12.68 13.05 9.55
C LEU A 78 13.88 12.12 9.34
N ILE A 79 13.68 11.09 8.52
CA ILE A 79 14.73 10.17 8.11
C ILE A 79 15.32 10.72 6.80
N GLN A 80 16.57 11.17 6.86
CA GLN A 80 17.24 11.88 5.76
C GLN A 80 18.09 10.95 4.88
N SER A 81 18.32 9.71 5.31
CA SER A 81 19.11 8.74 4.57
C SER A 81 18.59 7.30 4.72
N ASN A 82 18.98 6.43 3.80
CA ASN A 82 18.64 5.01 3.86
C ASN A 82 19.27 4.32 5.08
N ASP A 83 20.45 4.77 5.52
CA ASP A 83 21.14 4.21 6.69
C ASP A 83 20.40 4.56 8.00
N GLU A 84 19.86 5.79 8.09
CA GLU A 84 18.99 6.20 9.20
C GLU A 84 17.69 5.39 9.24
N LEU A 85 17.12 5.08 8.06
CA LEU A 85 15.93 4.23 7.96
C LEU A 85 16.21 2.81 8.45
N GLU A 86 17.32 2.21 8.00
CA GLU A 86 17.70 0.86 8.42
C GLU A 86 18.03 0.78 9.91
N ALA A 87 18.65 1.80 10.49
CA ALA A 87 18.91 1.88 11.91
C ALA A 87 17.60 1.96 12.71
N PHE A 88 16.66 2.80 12.30
CA PHE A 88 15.35 2.95 12.95
C PHE A 88 14.55 1.64 12.93
N LEU A 89 14.48 0.96 11.78
CA LEU A 89 13.76 -0.30 11.65
C LEU A 89 14.33 -1.45 12.49
N LYS A 90 15.59 -1.37 12.94
CA LYS A 90 16.20 -2.35 13.86
C LYS A 90 15.86 -2.10 15.33
N THR A 91 15.27 -0.96 15.67
CA THR A 91 14.90 -0.59 17.06
C THR A 91 13.46 -0.96 17.44
N ILE A 92 12.69 -1.50 16.49
CA ILE A 92 11.29 -1.93 16.62
C ILE A 92 11.24 -3.45 16.45
#